data_AF-A0A645GMS2-F1
#
_entry.id   AF-A0A645GMS2-F1
#
_cell.length_a   1.000
_cell.length_b   1.000
_cell.length_c   1.000
_cell.angle_alpha   90.00
_cell.angle_beta   90.00
_cell.angle_gamma   90.00
#
_symmetry.space_group_name_H-M   'P 1'
#
loop_
_entity.id
_entity.type
_entity.pdbx_description
1 polymer ?
#
loop_
_entity_poly.entity_id
_entity_poly.type
_entity_poly.pdbx_seq_one_letter_code
_entity_poly.pdbx_strand_id
1 'polypeptide(L)'
;MTADGRKIYELMADLVNGWGEMLIGECGYSSVGAVVGATWPAESTALRKRMPHTPFLVPGYGAQGATGKDLSGCFDKDKGGAVVNASRSLLCAHQKRPEMGWLEAVRAEAVRMRDDITADYSERT
;
A
#
# COMPACT_ATOMS: atom_id res chain seq x y z
N MET A 1 3.88 -1.66 -24.00
CA MET A 1 2.99 -0.49 -24.19
C MET A 1 1.77 -0.93 -24.97
N THR A 2 0.64 -0.25 -24.77
CA THR A 2 -0.56 -0.35 -25.59
C THR A 2 -0.32 0.31 -26.97
N ALA A 3 -1.25 0.11 -27.92
CA ALA A 3 -1.15 0.68 -29.26
C ALA A 3 -1.14 2.23 -29.29
N ASP A 4 -1.68 2.87 -28.25
CA ASP A 4 -1.68 4.33 -28.04
C ASP A 4 -0.51 4.82 -27.17
N GLY A 5 0.44 3.94 -26.83
CA GLY A 5 1.68 4.29 -26.13
C GLY A 5 1.60 4.36 -24.60
N ARG A 6 0.48 3.98 -23.98
CA ARG A 6 0.39 3.88 -22.52
C ARG A 6 1.11 2.64 -21.98
N LYS A 7 1.52 2.69 -20.72
CA LYS A 7 1.97 1.48 -20.01
C LYS A 7 0.75 0.61 -19.71
N ILE A 8 0.93 -0.71 -19.74
CA ILE A 8 -0.18 -1.67 -19.56
C ILE A 8 -0.88 -1.47 -18.19
N TYR A 9 -0.13 -1.16 -17.14
CA TYR A 9 -0.71 -0.92 -15.82
C TYR A 9 -1.58 0.33 -15.76
N GLU A 10 -1.35 1.33 -16.61
CA GLU A 10 -2.16 2.55 -16.64
C GLU A 10 -3.53 2.25 -17.24
N LEU A 11 -3.56 1.46 -18.33
CA LEU A 11 -4.82 0.96 -18.89
C LEU A 11 -5.55 0.07 -17.88
N MET A 12 -4.84 -0.82 -17.19
CA MET A 12 -5.44 -1.67 -16.16
C MET A 12 -6.04 -0.83 -15.03
N ALA A 13 -5.37 0.25 -14.62
CA ALA A 13 -5.88 1.16 -13.61
C ALA A 13 -7.18 1.85 -14.05
N ASP A 14 -7.25 2.29 -15.31
CA ASP A 14 -8.47 2.90 -15.87
C ASP A 14 -9.63 1.89 -15.90
N LEU A 15 -9.35 0.63 -16.26
CA LEU A 15 -10.34 -0.46 -16.26
C LEU A 15 -10.84 -0.77 -14.85
N VAL A 16 -9.92 -0.92 -13.88
CA VAL A 16 -10.26 -1.16 -12.47
C VAL A 16 -11.09 -0.02 -11.90
N ASN A 17 -10.73 1.24 -12.20
CA ASN A 17 -11.52 2.39 -11.78
C ASN A 17 -12.94 2.31 -12.37
N GLY A 18 -13.06 2.10 -13.68
CA GLY A 18 -14.35 2.02 -14.38
C GLY A 18 -15.24 0.88 -13.86
N TRP A 19 -14.69 -0.31 -13.61
CA TRP A 19 -15.45 -1.40 -13.00
C TRP A 19 -15.93 -1.07 -11.59
N GLY A 20 -15.19 -0.22 -10.88
CA GLY A 20 -15.46 0.16 -9.51
C GLY A 20 -16.49 1.28 -9.32
N GLU A 21 -16.80 2.05 -10.36
CA GLU A 21 -17.60 3.29 -10.27
C GLU A 21 -18.98 3.09 -9.64
N MET A 22 -19.69 2.03 -10.03
CA MET A 22 -21.02 1.72 -9.49
C MET A 22 -21.00 0.94 -8.17
N LEU A 23 -19.82 0.67 -7.62
CA LEU A 23 -19.61 -0.18 -6.44
C LEU A 23 -18.98 0.58 -5.27
N ILE A 24 -19.03 1.92 -5.30
CA ILE A 24 -18.54 2.79 -4.23
C ILE A 24 -19.52 2.74 -3.06
N GLY A 25 -19.04 2.30 -1.90
CA GLY A 25 -19.82 2.25 -0.66
C GLY A 25 -19.79 3.56 0.13
N GLU A 26 -20.43 3.55 1.30
CA GLU A 26 -20.58 4.73 2.18
C GLU A 26 -19.24 5.30 2.67
N CYS A 27 -18.19 4.48 2.74
CA CYS A 27 -16.84 4.90 3.12
C CYS A 27 -16.04 5.54 1.98
N GLY A 28 -16.63 5.70 0.79
CA GLY A 28 -15.99 6.34 -0.36
C GLY A 28 -15.03 5.44 -1.15
N TYR A 29 -14.95 4.14 -0.83
CA TYR A 29 -14.18 3.16 -1.61
C TYR A 29 -15.07 2.19 -2.36
N SER A 30 -14.56 1.75 -3.51
CA SER A 30 -15.15 0.70 -4.34
C SER A 30 -14.90 -0.70 -3.76
N SER A 31 -15.80 -1.63 -4.06
CA SER A 31 -15.60 -3.06 -3.80
C SER A 31 -14.59 -3.72 -4.76
N VAL A 32 -14.14 -3.00 -5.80
CA VAL A 32 -13.07 -3.45 -6.71
C VAL A 32 -11.75 -2.84 -6.26
N GLY A 33 -10.77 -3.70 -5.91
CA GLY A 33 -9.43 -3.28 -5.47
C GLY A 33 -8.34 -3.55 -6.51
N ALA A 34 -7.16 -2.99 -6.26
CA ALA A 34 -5.96 -3.21 -7.07
C ALA A 34 -4.77 -3.67 -6.21
N VAL A 35 -3.90 -4.50 -6.77
CA VAL A 35 -2.61 -4.84 -6.16
C VAL A 35 -1.55 -3.92 -6.75
N VAL A 36 -0.96 -3.06 -5.92
CA VAL A 36 0.03 -2.06 -6.36
C VAL A 36 1.32 -2.26 -5.57
N GLY A 37 2.41 -2.58 -6.25
CA GLY A 37 3.72 -2.81 -5.62
C GLY A 37 4.35 -1.53 -5.07
N ALA A 38 5.11 -1.68 -3.99
CA ALA A 38 5.77 -0.59 -3.28
C ALA A 38 7.10 -0.10 -3.90
N THR A 39 7.60 -0.78 -4.93
CA THR A 39 8.98 -0.60 -5.44
C THR A 39 9.20 0.68 -6.24
N TRP A 40 8.13 1.31 -6.75
CA TRP A 40 8.22 2.51 -7.60
C TRP A 40 7.27 3.62 -7.12
N PRO A 41 7.71 4.50 -6.20
CA PRO A 41 6.85 5.50 -5.55
C PRO A 41 6.16 6.49 -6.51
N ALA A 42 6.81 6.84 -7.62
CA ALA A 42 6.21 7.70 -8.64
C ALA A 42 5.03 7.02 -9.36
N GLU A 43 5.14 5.70 -9.59
CA GLU A 43 4.08 4.93 -10.25
C GLU A 43 2.89 4.74 -9.32
N SER A 44 3.12 4.42 -8.04
CA SER A 44 2.02 4.29 -7.06
C SER A 44 1.24 5.60 -6.90
N THR A 45 1.94 6.75 -6.86
CA THR A 45 1.33 8.08 -6.83
C THR A 45 0.47 8.36 -8.07
N ALA A 46 0.97 8.01 -9.26
CA ALA A 46 0.21 8.19 -10.50
C ALA A 46 -1.03 7.27 -10.51
N LEU A 47 -0.88 6.01 -10.08
CA LEU A 47 -1.97 5.04 -9.99
C LEU A 47 -3.04 5.47 -9.00
N ARG A 48 -2.67 6.00 -7.83
CA ARG A 48 -3.62 6.55 -6.84
C ARG A 48 -4.45 7.69 -7.43
N LYS A 49 -3.86 8.56 -8.24
CA LYS A 49 -4.61 9.63 -8.95
C LYS A 49 -5.60 9.08 -9.97
N ARG A 50 -5.27 7.99 -10.67
CA ARG A 50 -6.14 7.35 -11.66
C ARG A 50 -7.26 6.53 -11.03
N MET A 51 -7.04 6.02 -9.82
CA MET A 51 -7.94 5.14 -9.10
C MET A 51 -8.28 5.71 -7.70
N PRO A 52 -8.96 6.87 -7.62
CA PRO A 52 -9.17 7.59 -6.35
C PRO A 52 -10.00 6.79 -5.33
N HIS A 53 -10.93 5.95 -5.80
CA HIS A 53 -11.84 5.18 -4.95
C HIS A 53 -11.46 3.70 -4.80
N THR A 54 -10.40 3.24 -5.47
CA THR A 54 -9.99 1.83 -5.44
C THR A 54 -9.14 1.55 -4.20
N PRO A 55 -9.49 0.57 -3.34
CA PRO A 55 -8.59 0.13 -2.28
C PRO A 55 -7.36 -0.58 -2.87
N PHE A 56 -6.17 -0.25 -2.37
CA PHE A 56 -4.92 -0.87 -2.77
C PHE A 56 -4.49 -1.94 -1.76
N LEU A 57 -4.13 -3.12 -2.26
CA LEU A 57 -3.29 -4.05 -1.53
C LEU A 57 -1.84 -3.81 -1.92
N VAL A 58 -1.00 -3.48 -0.94
CA VAL A 58 0.39 -3.09 -1.18
C VAL A 58 1.36 -4.14 -0.64
N PRO A 59 1.83 -5.08 -1.48
CA PRO A 59 2.86 -6.03 -1.08
C PRO A 59 4.25 -5.39 -1.11
N GLY A 60 5.16 -5.95 -0.31
CA GLY A 60 6.60 -5.71 -0.46
C GLY A 60 7.26 -4.89 0.65
N TYR A 61 6.51 -4.43 1.66
CA TYR A 61 7.10 -3.75 2.82
C TYR A 61 8.15 -4.64 3.50
N GLY A 62 9.35 -4.10 3.70
CA GLY A 62 10.48 -4.78 4.34
C GLY A 62 11.14 -5.89 3.51
N ALA A 63 10.36 -6.81 2.92
CA ALA A 63 10.90 -7.96 2.18
C ALA A 63 11.48 -7.59 0.80
N GLN A 64 10.98 -6.51 0.19
CA GLN A 64 11.48 -5.98 -1.10
C GLN A 64 12.24 -4.66 -0.94
N GLY A 65 12.61 -4.30 0.31
CA GLY A 65 13.35 -3.07 0.62
C GLY A 65 12.51 -1.79 0.64
N ALA A 66 11.18 -1.87 0.46
CA ALA A 66 10.31 -0.70 0.55
C ALA A 66 10.15 -0.22 2.00
N THR A 67 10.20 1.10 2.18
CA THR A 67 10.01 1.83 3.45
C THR A 67 8.63 2.48 3.53
N GLY A 68 8.22 2.96 4.71
CA GLY A 68 6.98 3.72 4.87
C GLY A 68 6.87 4.92 3.94
N LYS A 69 7.99 5.62 3.69
CA LYS A 69 8.08 6.76 2.79
C LYS A 69 7.77 6.40 1.33
N ASP A 70 8.27 5.25 0.86
CA ASP A 70 8.03 4.74 -0.49
C ASP A 70 6.55 4.42 -0.75
N LEU A 71 5.82 4.09 0.32
CA LEU A 71 4.41 3.77 0.30
C LEU A 71 3.48 4.98 0.34
N SER A 72 4.00 6.18 0.61
CA SER A 72 3.19 7.39 0.77
C SER A 72 2.28 7.70 -0.42
N GLY A 73 2.70 7.33 -1.64
CA GLY A 73 1.92 7.46 -2.87
C GLY A 73 0.73 6.50 -3.00
N CYS A 74 0.67 5.44 -2.20
CA CYS A 74 -0.41 4.46 -2.22
C CYS A 74 -1.65 4.90 -1.44
N PHE A 75 -1.49 5.77 -0.44
CA PHE A 75 -2.57 6.25 0.41
C PHE A 75 -3.27 7.46 -0.22
N ASP A 76 -4.54 7.67 0.14
CA ASP A 76 -5.25 8.88 -0.25
C ASP A 76 -4.95 10.08 0.67
N LYS A 77 -5.65 11.20 0.44
CA LYS A 77 -5.52 12.44 1.21
C LYS A 77 -5.83 12.25 2.71
N ASP A 78 -6.72 11.33 3.04
CA ASP A 78 -7.16 11.04 4.41
C ASP A 78 -6.33 9.90 5.03
N LYS A 79 -5.23 9.52 4.37
CA LYS A 79 -4.30 8.46 4.76
C LYS A 79 -4.93 7.06 4.79
N GLY A 80 -6.04 6.89 4.09
CA GLY A 80 -6.73 5.62 3.91
C GLY A 80 -6.44 4.97 2.55
N GLY A 81 -7.29 4.03 2.15
CA GLY A 81 -7.34 3.50 0.79
C GLY A 81 -6.25 2.49 0.44
N ALA A 82 -5.37 2.13 1.38
CA ALA A 82 -4.35 1.12 1.18
C ALA A 82 -4.16 0.22 2.40
N VAL A 83 -3.96 -1.06 2.16
CA VAL A 83 -3.56 -2.07 3.15
C VAL A 83 -2.19 -2.59 2.77
N VAL A 84 -1.22 -2.40 3.67
CA VAL A 84 0.17 -2.83 3.45
C VAL A 84 0.35 -4.25 3.97
N ASN A 85 0.78 -5.16 3.09
CA ASN A 85 1.01 -6.55 3.45
C ASN A 85 2.47 -6.78 3.89
N ALA A 86 2.63 -7.43 5.05
CA ALA A 86 3.91 -7.90 5.56
C ALA A 86 3.72 -9.27 6.24
N SER A 87 4.30 -10.34 5.67
CA SER A 87 4.18 -11.70 6.23
C SER A 87 5.46 -12.15 6.92
N ARG A 88 6.53 -12.42 6.15
CA ARG A 88 7.79 -12.97 6.69
C ARG A 88 8.49 -12.03 7.67
N SER A 89 8.46 -10.72 7.42
CA SER A 89 9.07 -9.73 8.33
C SER A 89 8.42 -9.77 9.72
N LEU A 90 7.09 -9.91 9.79
CA LEU A 90 6.37 -10.06 11.05
C LEU A 90 6.57 -11.45 11.66
N LEU A 91 6.22 -12.51 10.93
CA LEU A 91 6.23 -13.90 11.44
C LEU A 91 7.62 -14.35 11.91
N CYS A 92 8.68 -13.88 11.25
CA CYS A 92 10.05 -14.23 11.59
C CYS A 92 10.74 -13.19 12.50
N ALA A 93 10.04 -12.15 12.99
CA ALA A 93 10.64 -11.07 13.78
C ALA A 93 11.44 -11.57 14.99
N HIS A 94 10.95 -12.61 15.68
CA HIS A 94 11.62 -13.24 16.83
C HIS A 94 13.05 -13.75 16.52
N GLN A 95 13.37 -14.09 15.26
CA GLN A 95 14.71 -14.57 14.89
C GLN A 95 15.77 -13.46 15.00
N LYS A 96 15.34 -12.19 14.92
CA LYS A 96 16.21 -11.02 15.08
C LYS A 96 16.20 -10.47 16.51
N ARG A 97 15.29 -10.98 17.37
CA ARG A 97 15.10 -10.57 18.76
C ARG A 97 14.98 -11.80 19.65
N PRO A 98 16.07 -12.58 19.81
CA PRO A 98 16.05 -13.81 20.61
C PRO A 98 15.72 -13.56 22.08
N GLU A 99 15.81 -12.32 22.56
CA GLU A 99 15.44 -11.89 23.89
C GLU A 99 13.91 -11.78 24.13
N MET A 100 13.10 -11.78 23.06
CA MET A 100 11.65 -11.61 23.13
C MET A 100 10.90 -12.91 22.83
N GLY A 101 9.73 -13.09 23.44
CA GLY A 101 8.81 -14.16 23.05
C GLY A 101 8.27 -13.95 21.63
N TRP A 102 7.86 -15.03 20.94
CA TRP A 102 7.39 -14.94 19.55
C TRP A 102 6.28 -13.90 19.34
N LEU A 103 5.22 -13.93 20.17
CA LEU A 103 4.11 -12.97 20.09
C LEU A 103 4.57 -11.52 20.34
N GLU A 104 5.49 -11.33 21.29
CA GLU A 104 6.03 -10.01 21.63
C GLU A 104 6.84 -9.43 20.48
N ALA A 105 7.71 -10.25 19.88
CA ALA A 105 8.51 -9.84 18.72
C ALA A 105 7.66 -9.52 17.50
N VAL A 106 6.62 -10.32 17.21
CA VAL A 106 5.67 -10.06 16.12
C VAL A 106 4.94 -8.73 16.35
N ARG A 107 4.45 -8.50 17.57
CA ARG A 107 3.77 -7.25 17.93
C ARG A 107 4.69 -6.05 17.82
N ALA A 108 5.92 -6.15 18.34
CA ALA A 108 6.90 -5.08 18.27
C ALA A 108 7.23 -4.70 16.82
N GLU A 109 7.40 -5.68 15.93
CA GLU A 109 7.65 -5.42 14.51
C GLU A 109 6.43 -4.83 13.79
N ALA A 110 5.21 -5.26 14.12
CA ALA A 110 3.99 -4.67 13.58
C ALA A 110 3.82 -3.20 13.99
N VAL A 111 4.12 -2.88 15.25
CA VAL A 111 4.13 -1.50 15.76
C VAL A 111 5.20 -0.67 15.04
N ARG A 112 6.43 -1.17 14.94
CA ARG A 112 7.51 -0.51 14.19
C ARG A 112 7.10 -0.23 12.74
N MET A 113 6.52 -1.21 12.06
CA MET A 113 6.05 -1.07 10.68
C MET A 113 4.97 0.00 10.54
N ARG A 114 3.98 0.01 11.44
CA ARG A 114 2.95 1.05 11.48
C ARG A 114 3.59 2.41 11.65
N ASP A 115 4.46 2.57 12.63
CA ASP A 115 5.08 3.85 12.97
C ASP A 115 5.92 4.38 11.79
N ASP A 116 6.68 3.51 11.11
CA ASP A 116 7.42 3.84 9.89
C ASP A 116 6.51 4.30 8.73
N ILE A 117 5.37 3.63 8.52
CA ILE A 117 4.38 4.03 7.50
C ILE A 117 3.74 5.38 7.82
N THR A 118 3.48 5.64 9.11
CA THR A 118 2.78 6.84 9.56
C THR A 118 3.68 8.02 9.89
N ALA A 119 5.02 7.84 9.89
CA ALA A 119 5.99 8.85 10.32
C ALA A 119 5.80 10.20 9.60
N ASP A 120 5.50 10.17 8.30
CA ASP A 120 5.38 11.35 7.45
C ASP A 120 3.93 11.92 7.41
N TYR A 121 3.02 11.44 8.25
CA TYR A 121 1.62 11.89 8.21
C TYR A 121 1.44 13.31 8.77
N SER A 122 2.36 13.75 9.63
CA SER A 122 2.32 15.04 10.35
C SER A 122 2.77 16.27 9.51
N GLU A 123 3.48 16.07 8.40
CA GLU A 123 4.15 17.17 7.65
C GLU A 123 3.39 17.64 6.40
N ARG A 124 2.21 17.10 6.11
CA ARG A 124 1.40 17.45 4.92
C ARG A 124 0.08 18.10 5.35
N THR A 125 0.15 19.33 5.86
CA THR A 125 -0.99 20.27 5.98
C THR A 125 -0.74 21.43 5.03
#